data_AF-A0A2G4SF23-F1
#
_entry.id   AF-A0A2G4SF23-F1
#
_cell.length_a   1.000
_cell.length_b   1.000
_cell.length_c   1.000
_cell.angle_alpha   90.00
_cell.angle_beta   90.00
_cell.angle_gamma   90.00
#
_symmetry.space_group_name_H-M   'P 1'
#
loop_
_entity.id
_entity.type
_entity.pdbx_description
1 polymer ?
#
loop_
_entity_poly.entity_id
_entity_poly.type
_entity_poly.pdbx_seq_one_letter_code
_entity_poly.pdbx_strand_id
1 'polypeptide(L)'
;MAAVRDQMKAQNFPEQDIRDGIKINVIDIYTKIKINTVPKTIPEESSAGFLEEISIARILAILSCYSQDYAFKKDSIHYDVKVNPSKHLRAFYTIAKICEEANFKSFNCFPLQKGLYLRILPCAEK
;
A
#
# COMPACT_ATOMS: atom_id res chain seq x y z
N MET A 1 7.98 -0.07 8.42
CA MET A 1 8.12 0.80 9.61
C MET A 1 9.19 0.27 10.56
N ALA A 2 9.12 -0.96 11.07
CA ALA A 2 10.17 -1.54 11.92
C ALA A 2 11.54 -1.59 11.22
N ALA A 3 11.62 -2.14 10.01
CA ALA A 3 12.89 -2.27 9.27
C ALA A 3 13.65 -0.95 9.03
N VAL A 4 12.96 0.15 8.69
CA VAL A 4 13.59 1.48 8.48
C VAL A 4 14.09 2.05 9.80
N ARG A 5 13.28 1.92 10.87
CA ARG A 5 13.68 2.34 12.22
C ARG A 5 14.89 1.54 12.70
N ASP A 6 14.91 0.23 12.47
CA ASP A 6 15.98 -0.66 12.92
C ASP A 6 17.29 -0.40 12.15
N GLN A 7 17.22 -0.07 10.86
CA GLN A 7 18.38 0.40 10.08
C GLN A 7 18.94 1.73 10.59
N MET A 8 18.08 2.72 10.87
CA MET A 8 18.55 4.02 11.38
C MET A 8 19.10 3.90 12.81
N LYS A 9 18.56 2.99 13.63
CA LYS A 9 19.14 2.64 14.95
C LYS A 9 20.50 1.98 14.82
N ALA A 10 20.67 1.07 13.86
CA ALA A 10 21.97 0.44 13.57
C ALA A 10 23.03 1.46 13.10
N GLN A 11 22.60 2.60 12.53
CA GLN A 11 23.46 3.70 12.12
C GLN A 11 23.65 4.78 13.22
N ASN A 12 23.24 4.52 14.47
CA ASN A 12 23.38 5.41 15.63
C ASN A 12 22.69 6.79 15.48
N PHE A 13 21.60 6.89 14.72
CA PHE A 13 20.84 8.13 14.65
C PHE A 13 20.10 8.44 15.97
N PRO A 14 19.98 9.72 16.36
CA PRO A 14 19.15 10.15 17.48
C PRO A 14 17.67 9.75 17.27
N GLU A 15 16.98 9.34 18.34
CA GLU A 15 15.55 8.96 18.31
C GLU A 15 14.62 10.06 17.76
N GLN A 16 15.06 11.31 17.80
CA GLN A 16 14.31 12.45 17.26
C GLN A 16 14.44 12.51 15.72
N ASP A 17 15.65 12.37 15.19
CA ASP A 17 15.92 12.31 13.75
C ASP A 17 15.31 11.07 13.09
N ILE A 18 15.24 9.94 13.81
CA ILE A 18 14.54 8.74 13.35
C ILE A 18 13.04 9.02 13.21
N ARG A 19 12.43 9.73 14.16
CA ARG A 19 11.01 10.07 14.11
C ARG A 19 10.70 11.04 12.98
N ASP A 20 11.50 12.07 12.82
CA ASP A 20 11.32 13.07 11.77
C ASP A 20 11.60 12.49 10.38
N GLY A 21 12.63 11.65 10.25
CA GLY A 21 12.93 10.91 9.02
C GLY A 21 11.80 9.97 8.61
N ILE A 22 11.21 9.22 9.55
CA ILE A 22 10.04 8.36 9.25
C ILE A 22 8.83 9.21 8.86
N LYS A 23 8.61 10.34 9.52
CA LYS A 23 7.48 11.23 9.22
C LYS A 23 7.57 11.79 7.80
N ILE A 24 8.74 12.30 7.41
CA ILE A 24 8.97 12.88 6.08
C ILE A 24 9.01 11.80 5.00
N ASN A 25 9.80 10.74 5.19
CA ASN A 25 10.07 9.78 4.12
C ASN A 25 8.98 8.72 3.95
N VAL A 26 8.12 8.50 4.95
CA VAL A 26 7.08 7.47 4.88
C VAL A 26 5.69 8.07 4.95
N ILE A 27 5.41 8.92 5.95
CA ILE A 27 4.05 9.42 6.19
C ILE A 27 3.67 10.48 5.17
N ASP A 28 4.54 11.45 4.89
CA ASP A 28 4.23 12.51 3.92
C ASP A 28 4.16 11.97 2.49
N ILE A 29 5.07 11.08 2.10
CA ILE A 29 5.03 10.41 0.79
C ILE A 29 3.75 9.59 0.64
N TYR A 30 3.40 8.78 1.64
CA TYR A 30 2.13 8.04 1.65
C TYR A 30 0.93 8.98 1.51
N THR A 31 0.94 10.11 2.21
CA THR A 31 -0.16 11.09 2.18
C THR A 31 -0.29 11.72 0.79
N LYS A 32 0.83 12.06 0.14
CA LYS A 32 0.86 12.56 -1.25
C LYS A 32 0.32 11.51 -2.22
N ILE A 33 0.73 10.25 -2.10
CA ILE A 33 0.21 9.16 -2.94
C ILE A 33 -1.30 8.96 -2.71
N LYS A 34 -1.75 9.02 -1.45
CA LYS A 34 -3.16 8.86 -1.08
C LYS A 34 -4.06 9.97 -1.63
N ILE A 35 -3.59 11.21 -1.68
CA ILE A 35 -4.34 12.31 -2.30
C ILE A 35 -4.48 12.08 -3.81
N ASN A 36 -3.46 11.50 -4.43
CA ASN A 36 -3.42 11.21 -5.87
C ASN A 36 -4.06 9.87 -6.28
N THR A 37 -4.67 9.13 -5.34
CA THR A 37 -5.44 7.92 -5.70
C THR A 37 -6.69 8.23 -6.53
N VAL A 38 -7.23 9.45 -6.44
CA VAL A 38 -8.42 9.91 -7.18
C VAL A 38 -8.14 10.02 -8.70
N PRO A 39 -7.07 10.69 -9.17
CA PRO A 39 -6.72 10.71 -10.59
C PRO A 39 -6.10 9.40 -11.11
N LYS A 40 -5.79 8.44 -10.23
CA LYS A 40 -5.10 7.16 -10.56
C LYS A 40 -3.75 7.34 -11.25
N THR A 41 -3.12 8.46 -11.01
CA THR A 41 -1.78 8.80 -11.49
C THR A 41 -0.86 8.89 -10.29
N ILE A 42 0.36 8.36 -10.42
CA ILE A 42 1.41 8.53 -9.41
C ILE A 42 2.29 9.68 -9.88
N PRO A 43 2.35 10.81 -9.15
CA PRO A 43 3.23 11.91 -9.52
C PRO A 43 4.69 11.43 -9.48
N GLU A 44 5.45 11.65 -10.55
CA GLU A 44 6.86 11.22 -10.67
C GLU A 44 7.71 11.74 -9.50
N GLU A 45 7.45 12.98 -9.08
CA GLU A 45 8.05 13.66 -7.93
C GLU A 45 7.78 13.00 -6.57
N SER A 46 6.72 12.20 -6.45
CA SER A 46 6.35 11.49 -5.23
C SER A 46 6.81 10.03 -5.22
N SER A 47 7.20 9.49 -6.38
CA SER A 47 7.71 8.10 -6.51
C SER A 47 9.23 8.01 -6.66
N ALA A 48 9.89 9.08 -7.12
CA ALA A 48 11.33 9.10 -7.35
C ALA A 48 12.13 8.75 -6.07
N GLY A 49 12.87 7.63 -6.13
CA GLY A 49 13.71 7.15 -5.03
C GLY A 49 12.97 6.39 -3.91
N PHE A 50 11.62 6.36 -3.91
CA PHE A 50 10.83 5.64 -2.91
C PHE A 50 10.19 4.36 -3.45
N LEU A 51 9.78 4.35 -4.72
CA LEU A 51 9.23 3.18 -5.39
C LEU A 51 10.07 2.83 -6.62
N GLU A 52 10.39 1.56 -6.76
CA GLU A 52 10.96 1.04 -8.00
C GLU A 52 9.93 1.07 -9.13
N GLU A 53 10.41 1.17 -10.37
CA GLU A 53 9.56 1.22 -11.57
C GLU A 53 8.60 0.03 -11.68
N ILE A 54 9.06 -1.16 -11.29
CA ILE A 54 8.24 -2.39 -11.20
C ILE A 54 7.11 -2.22 -10.18
N SER A 55 7.37 -1.54 -9.07
CA SER A 55 6.37 -1.30 -8.03
C SER A 55 5.32 -0.28 -8.49
N ILE A 56 5.74 0.75 -9.23
CA ILE A 56 4.85 1.73 -9.87
C ILE A 56 3.92 1.02 -10.86
N ALA A 57 4.47 0.17 -11.74
CA ALA A 57 3.69 -0.60 -12.72
C ALA A 57 2.65 -1.51 -12.05
N ARG A 58 3.02 -2.18 -10.94
CA ARG A 58 2.09 -3.01 -10.15
C ARG A 58 0.95 -2.21 -9.54
N ILE A 59 1.23 -1.03 -8.99
CA ILE A 59 0.18 -0.15 -8.43
C ILE A 59 -0.77 0.32 -9.53
N LEU A 60 -0.24 0.74 -10.68
CA LEU A 60 -1.06 1.15 -11.83
C LEU A 60 -1.93 0.00 -12.36
N ALA A 61 -1.42 -1.23 -12.38
CA ALA A 61 -2.21 -2.42 -12.74
C ALA A 61 -3.38 -2.67 -11.79
N ILE A 62 -3.23 -2.36 -10.49
CA ILE A 62 -4.33 -2.45 -9.52
C ILE A 62 -5.34 -1.31 -9.73
N LEU A 63 -4.87 -0.09 -9.95
CA LEU A 63 -5.73 1.08 -10.15
C LEU A 63 -6.53 1.02 -11.47
N SER A 64 -5.97 0.40 -12.51
CA SER A 64 -6.65 0.19 -13.80
C SER A 64 -7.83 -0.78 -13.72
N CYS A 65 -7.98 -1.52 -12.62
CA CYS A 65 -9.15 -2.37 -12.38
C CYS A 65 -10.44 -1.57 -12.16
N TYR A 66 -10.32 -0.28 -11.85
CA TYR A 66 -11.44 0.65 -11.68
C TYR A 66 -11.60 1.53 -12.93
N SER A 67 -12.83 1.92 -13.30
CA SER A 67 -13.09 2.87 -14.40
C SER A 67 -12.63 4.29 -14.02
N GLN A 68 -12.15 5.12 -14.95
CA GLN A 68 -11.56 6.44 -14.63
C GLN A 68 -12.50 7.36 -13.83
N ASP A 69 -13.81 7.22 -14.03
CA ASP A 69 -14.90 7.91 -13.34
C ASP A 69 -15.32 7.26 -12.01
N TYR A 70 -14.63 6.19 -11.59
CA TYR A 70 -14.94 5.45 -10.37
C TYR A 70 -14.65 6.27 -9.11
N ALA A 71 -15.69 6.72 -8.43
CA ALA A 71 -15.60 7.41 -7.14
C ALA A 71 -15.69 6.43 -5.97
N PHE A 72 -14.62 6.34 -5.17
CA PHE A 72 -14.63 5.57 -3.93
C PHE A 72 -15.55 6.22 -2.90
N LYS A 73 -16.42 5.44 -2.24
CA LYS A 73 -17.22 5.96 -1.12
C LYS A 73 -16.32 6.50 0.00
N LYS A 74 -16.61 7.73 0.45
CA LYS A 74 -15.84 8.46 1.46
C LYS A 74 -14.35 8.61 1.12
N ASP A 75 -14.02 8.65 -0.17
CA ASP A 75 -12.65 8.74 -0.67
C ASP A 75 -11.74 7.65 -0.08
N SER A 76 -12.32 6.48 0.19
CA SER A 76 -11.67 5.40 0.94
C SER A 76 -12.06 4.03 0.40
N ILE A 77 -11.06 3.29 -0.07
CA ILE A 77 -11.21 1.89 -0.49
C ILE A 77 -11.81 1.04 0.63
N HIS A 78 -11.48 1.32 1.90
CA HIS A 78 -12.01 0.55 3.03
C HIS A 78 -13.54 0.63 3.13
N TYR A 79 -14.08 1.85 3.05
CA TYR A 79 -15.52 2.05 3.10
C TYR A 79 -16.21 1.59 1.83
N ASP A 80 -15.56 1.73 0.68
CA ASP A 80 -16.13 1.33 -0.60
C ASP A 80 -16.21 -0.19 -0.76
N VAL A 81 -15.17 -0.93 -0.37
CA VAL A 81 -15.16 -2.41 -0.35
C VAL A 81 -16.30 -2.97 0.50
N LYS A 82 -16.56 -2.33 1.65
CA LYS A 82 -17.64 -2.77 2.54
C LYS A 82 -19.03 -2.62 1.90
N VAL A 83 -19.21 -1.60 1.06
CA VAL A 83 -20.53 -1.27 0.49
C VAL A 83 -20.72 -1.88 -0.90
N ASN A 84 -19.64 -2.01 -1.68
CA ASN A 84 -19.65 -2.47 -3.07
C ASN A 84 -18.56 -3.53 -3.32
N PRO A 85 -18.52 -4.65 -2.57
CA PRO A 85 -17.40 -5.60 -2.65
C PRO A 85 -17.17 -6.17 -4.06
N SER A 86 -18.24 -6.35 -4.84
CA SER A 86 -18.17 -6.83 -6.22
C SER A 86 -17.35 -5.92 -7.13
N LYS A 87 -17.37 -4.60 -6.89
CA LYS A 87 -16.60 -3.62 -7.67
C LYS A 87 -15.10 -3.68 -7.41
N HIS A 88 -14.66 -4.35 -6.35
CA HIS A 88 -13.25 -4.52 -5.98
C HIS A 88 -12.69 -5.91 -6.30
N LEU A 89 -13.53 -6.85 -6.75
CA LEU A 89 -13.13 -8.24 -6.99
C LEU A 89 -11.95 -8.33 -7.96
N ARG A 90 -12.02 -7.58 -9.07
CA ARG A 90 -10.94 -7.54 -10.08
C ARG A 90 -9.64 -7.00 -9.50
N ALA A 91 -9.71 -5.96 -8.66
CA ALA A 91 -8.54 -5.41 -8.01
C ALA A 91 -7.92 -6.41 -7.02
N PHE A 92 -8.73 -7.10 -6.21
CA PHE A 92 -8.23 -8.13 -5.30
C PHE A 92 -7.60 -9.31 -6.01
N TYR A 93 -8.22 -9.76 -7.12
CA TYR A 93 -7.65 -10.81 -7.95
C TYR A 93 -6.30 -10.40 -8.55
N THR A 94 -6.20 -9.17 -9.08
CA THR A 94 -4.93 -8.63 -9.60
C THR A 94 -3.85 -8.57 -8.52
N ILE A 95 -4.19 -8.15 -7.29
CA ILE A 95 -3.21 -8.14 -6.20
C ILE A 95 -2.77 -9.57 -5.85
N ALA A 96 -3.71 -10.52 -5.75
CA ALA A 96 -3.38 -11.92 -5.48
C ALA A 96 -2.42 -12.49 -6.54
N LYS A 97 -2.67 -12.19 -7.83
CA LYS A 97 -1.80 -12.60 -8.93
C LYS A 97 -0.39 -11.99 -8.83
N ILE A 98 -0.29 -10.69 -8.54
CA ILE A 98 1.00 -10.02 -8.34
C ILE A 98 1.76 -10.63 -7.15
N CYS A 99 1.05 -10.97 -6.07
CA CYS A 99 1.64 -11.61 -4.90
C CYS A 99 2.17 -13.01 -5.22
N GLU A 100 1.42 -13.79 -5.99
CA GLU A 100 1.83 -15.12 -6.45
C GLU A 100 3.07 -15.04 -7.36
N GLU A 101 3.07 -14.15 -8.36
CA GLU A 101 4.21 -13.90 -9.26
C GLU A 101 5.47 -13.46 -8.50
N ALA A 102 5.30 -12.72 -7.41
CA ALA A 102 6.40 -12.26 -6.56
C ALA A 102 6.77 -13.26 -5.44
N ASN A 103 6.22 -14.48 -5.45
CA ASN A 103 6.43 -15.52 -4.43
C ASN A 103 6.14 -15.03 -2.99
N PHE A 104 5.20 -14.10 -2.82
CA PHE A 104 4.75 -13.69 -1.49
C PHE A 104 3.82 -14.77 -0.91
N LYS A 105 4.37 -15.61 -0.03
CA LYS A 105 3.73 -16.76 0.65
C LYS A 105 2.40 -16.48 1.38
N SER A 106 1.96 -15.23 1.51
CA SER A 106 0.69 -14.92 2.21
C SER A 106 0.05 -13.65 1.69
N PHE A 107 -1.10 -13.79 1.03
CA PHE A 107 -2.01 -12.68 0.73
C PHE A 107 -3.40 -13.01 1.27
N ASN A 108 -3.64 -12.72 2.56
CA ASN A 108 -4.98 -12.80 3.14
C ASN A 108 -5.71 -11.47 2.94
N CYS A 109 -6.51 -11.40 1.87
CA CYS A 109 -7.42 -10.28 1.62
C CYS A 109 -8.75 -10.49 2.35
N PHE A 110 -8.75 -10.38 3.68
CA PHE A 110 -9.99 -10.40 4.46
C PHE A 110 -10.29 -9.03 5.08
N PRO A 111 -11.46 -8.42 4.80
CA PRO A 111 -11.89 -7.21 5.48
C PRO A 111 -12.46 -7.59 6.85
N LEU A 112 -11.62 -7.81 7.86
CA LEU A 112 -12.07 -8.15 9.21
C LEU A 112 -12.04 -6.94 10.15
N GLN A 113 -13.20 -6.29 10.20
CA GLN A 113 -13.88 -5.42 11.18
C GLN A 113 -13.21 -4.81 12.44
N LYS A 114 -11.98 -5.10 12.86
CA LYS A 114 -11.40 -4.50 14.08
C LYS A 114 -9.89 -4.29 13.97
N GLY A 115 -9.49 -3.09 13.53
CA GLY A 115 -8.10 -2.61 13.62
C GLY A 115 -7.19 -3.09 12.48
N LEU A 116 -6.74 -2.15 11.65
CA LEU A 116 -5.87 -2.39 10.51
C LEU A 116 -4.41 -2.55 10.99
N TYR A 117 -4.06 -3.71 11.53
CA TYR A 117 -2.69 -4.20 11.46
C TYR A 117 -2.58 -5.01 10.18
N LEU A 118 -1.89 -4.47 9.18
CA LEU A 118 -1.40 -5.24 8.04
C LEU A 118 -0.33 -6.20 8.58
N ARG A 119 -0.77 -7.35 9.11
CA ARG A 119 0.11 -8.38 9.62
C ARG A 119 0.30 -9.40 8.50
N ILE A 120 1.44 -9.32 7.83
CA ILE A 120 1.99 -10.46 7.08
C ILE A 120 2.30 -11.51 8.15
N LEU A 121 1.35 -12.40 8.41
CA LEU A 121 1.60 -13.56 9.25
C LEU A 121 2.12 -14.67 8.33
N PRO A 122 3.30 -15.25 8.62
CA PRO A 122 3.74 -16.43 7.91
C PRO A 122 2.67 -17.52 8.09
N CYS A 123 2.19 -18.06 6.98
CA CYS A 123 1.42 -19.28 7.02
C CYS A 123 2.39 -20.36 7.53
N ALA A 124 2.17 -20.85 8.75
CA ALA A 124 2.92 -21.96 9.29
C ALA A 124 2.69 -23.17 8.38
N GLU A 125 3.76 -23.63 7.73
CA GLU A 125 3.78 -24.91 7.02
C GLU A 125 3.41 -26.01 8.03
N LYS A 126 2.42 -26.83 7.67
CA LYS A 126 2.15 -28.11 8.32
C LYS A 126 2.99 -29.19 7.67
#